data_AF-A0A9Q0M6E2-F1
#
_entry.id   AF-A0A9Q0M6E2-F1
#
_cell.length_a   1.000
_cell.length_b   1.000
_cell.length_c   1.000
_cell.angle_alpha   90.00
_cell.angle_beta   90.00
_cell.angle_gamma   90.00
#
_symmetry.space_group_name_H-M   'P 1'
#
loop_
_entity.id
_entity.type
_entity.pdbx_description
1 polymer ?
#
loop_
_entity_poly.entity_id
_entity_poly.type
_entity_poly.pdbx_seq_one_letter_code
_entity_poly.pdbx_strand_id
1 'polypeptide(L)' 'MEQSKSSEFYKRFLDRMRQQYQDDKIQDGQFGAMMEVNIVNDGPVTIQIESPQTALVREKISRT' A
#
# COMPACT_ATOMS: atom_id res chain seq x y z
N MET A 1 3.99 -7.29 10.54
CA MET A 1 4.84 -8.14 9.68
C MET A 1 6.28 -7.94 10.11
N GLU A 2 7.11 -8.98 10.16
CA GLU A 2 8.56 -8.86 10.42
C GLU A 2 9.27 -8.04 9.35
N GLN A 3 10.41 -7.42 9.65
CA GLN A 3 11.12 -6.52 8.72
C GLN A 3 11.47 -7.20 7.39
N SER A 4 12.05 -8.41 7.45
CA SER A 4 12.41 -9.19 6.27
C SER A 4 11.20 -9.57 5.43
N LYS A 5 10.13 -10.04 6.09
CA LYS A 5 8.86 -10.40 5.44
C LYS A 5 8.19 -9.18 4.79
N SER A 6 8.30 -8.01 5.42
CA SER A 6 7.75 -6.75 4.89
C SER A 6 8.51 -6.29 3.65
N SER A 7 9.85 -6.38 3.66
CA SER A 7 10.68 -6.06 2.50
C SER A 7 10.40 -6.97 1.31
N GLU A 8 10.28 -8.28 1.56
CA GLU A 8 9.92 -9.24 0.51
C GLU A 8 8.52 -8.96 -0.06
N PHE A 9 7.55 -8.70 0.81
CA PHE A 9 6.18 -8.38 0.39
C PHE A 9 6.12 -7.10 -0.45
N TYR A 10 6.83 -6.05 -0.04
CA TYR A 10 6.92 -4.79 -0.80
C TYR A 10 7.44 -5.02 -2.22
N LYS A 11 8.53 -5.79 -2.37
CA LYS A 11 9.09 -6.13 -3.68
C LYS A 11 8.09 -6.91 -4.54
N ARG A 12 7.48 -7.96 -3.98
CA ARG A 12 6.48 -8.77 -4.68
C ARG A 12 5.24 -7.96 -5.10
N PHE A 13 4.84 -6.98 -4.29
CA PHE A 13 3.75 -6.08 -4.61
C PHE A 13 4.08 -5.21 -5.83
N LEU A 14 5.28 -4.61 -5.85
CA LEU A 14 5.75 -3.83 -7.00
C LEU A 14 5.88 -4.68 -8.27
N ASP A 15 6.43 -5.89 -8.17
CA ASP A 15 6.57 -6.81 -9.31
C ASP A 15 5.20 -7.14 -9.91
N ARG A 16 4.19 -7.37 -9.06
CA ARG A 16 2.82 -7.58 -9.51
C ARG A 16 2.25 -6.34 -10.20
N MET A 17 2.47 -5.14 -9.66
CA MET A 17 2.03 -3.89 -10.30
C MET A 17 2.66 -3.69 -11.68
N ARG A 18 3.96 -3.97 -11.81
CA ARG A 18 4.70 -3.92 -13.09
C ARG A 18 4.13 -4.89 -14.12
N GLN A 19 3.80 -6.11 -13.70
CA GLN A 19 3.18 -7.11 -14.59
C GLN A 19 1.76 -6.74 -15.02
N GLN A 20 0.99 -6.08 -14.14
CA GLN A 20 -0.40 -5.71 -14.41
C GLN A 20 -0.53 -4.36 -15.12
N TYR A 21 0.55 -3.60 -15.25
CA TYR A 21 0.59 -2.29 -15.88
C TYR A 21 1.82 -2.15 -16.81
N GLN A 22 2.33 -0.94 -17.00
CA GLN A 22 3.55 -0.65 -17.75
C GLN A 22 4.73 -0.57 -16.79
N ASP A 23 5.75 -1.39 -17.03
CA ASP A 23 6.92 -1.54 -16.16
C ASP A 23 7.66 -0.19 -15.94
N ASP A 24 7.84 0.59 -17.01
CA ASP A 24 8.53 1.89 -16.98
C ASP A 24 7.79 2.97 -16.18
N LYS A 25 6.50 2.76 -15.89
CA LYS A 25 5.66 3.68 -15.13
C LYS A 25 5.60 3.35 -13.64
N ILE A 26 6.10 2.18 -13.21
CA ILE A 26 6.12 1.79 -11.80
C ILE A 26 7.51 2.05 -11.23
N GLN A 27 7.64 3.19 -10.57
CA GLN A 27 8.86 3.63 -9.90
C GLN A 27 8.78 3.34 -8.39
N ASP A 28 9.91 3.02 -7.78
CA ASP A 28 10.01 2.72 -6.36
C ASP A 28 11.12 3.52 -5.66
N GLY A 29 11.03 3.54 -4.32
CA GLY A 29 12.07 4.09 -3.46
C GLY A 29 12.92 3.00 -2.83
N GLN A 30 13.65 3.34 -1.76
CA GLN A 30 14.46 2.37 -1.03
C GLN A 30 13.77 1.93 0.27
N PHE A 31 13.38 0.65 0.34
CA PHE A 31 12.71 0.09 1.52
C PHE A 31 13.61 0.14 2.75
N GLY A 32 13.12 0.73 3.84
CA GLY A 32 13.83 0.82 5.12
C GLY A 32 14.90 1.92 5.17
N ALA A 33 15.01 2.77 4.15
CA ALA A 33 15.88 3.93 4.16
C ALA A 33 15.11 5.21 4.57
N MET A 34 15.85 6.21 5.06
CA MET A 34 15.31 7.56 5.21
C MET A 34 15.15 8.17 3.82
N MET A 35 13.93 8.61 3.48
CA MET A 35 13.63 9.17 2.17
C MET A 35 13.02 10.58 2.30
N GLU A 36 13.46 11.46 1.42
CA GLU A 36 12.82 12.75 1.15
C GLU A 36 12.01 12.61 -0.14
N VAL A 37 10.67 12.69 -0.03
CA VAL A 37 9.76 12.45 -1.16
C VAL A 37 9.10 13.77 -1.56
N ASN A 38 9.45 14.25 -2.75
CA ASN A 38 8.84 15.44 -3.36
C ASN A 38 7.57 15.03 -4.13
N ILE A 39 6.40 15.49 -3.67
CA ILE A 39 5.10 15.19 -4.28
C ILE A 39 4.40 16.50 -4.62
N VAL A 40 4.05 16.68 -5.90
CA VAL A 40 3.20 17.78 -6.38
C VAL A 40 1.86 17.19 -6.78
N ASN A 41 0.81 17.52 -6.04
CA ASN A 41 -0.55 17.07 -6.33
C ASN A 41 -1.24 18.10 -7.24
N ASP A 42 -1.52 17.75 -8.49
CA ASP A 42 -2.35 18.55 -9.40
C ASP A 42 -3.83 18.34 -9.04
N GLY A 43 -4.41 19.26 -8.26
CA GLY A 43 -5.66 19.01 -7.53
C GLY A 43 -5.76 19.82 -6.24
N PRO A 44 -5.82 19.24 -5.03
CA PRO A 44 -5.34 17.92 -4.59
C PRO A 44 -6.43 16.87 -4.36
N VAL A 45 -6.14 15.60 -4.65
CA VAL A 45 -7.03 14.46 -4.38
C VAL A 45 -6.28 13.38 -3.60
N THR A 46 -6.84 12.97 -2.46
CA THR A 46 -6.28 11.90 -1.62
C THR A 46 -7.33 10.81 -1.43
N ILE A 47 -7.00 9.57 -1.78
CA ILE A 47 -7.89 8.40 -1.65
C ILE A 47 -7.28 7.43 -0.64
N GLN A 48 -8.06 7.01 0.35
CA GLN A 48 -7.65 6.00 1.33
C GLN A 48 -8.20 4.63 0.92
N ILE A 49 -7.34 3.61 0.91
CA ILE A 49 -7.68 2.24 0.52
C ILE A 49 -7.10 1.30 1.59
N GLU A 50 -7.91 0.37 2.08
CA GLU A 50 -7.51 -0.60 3.11
C GLU A 50 -7.80 -2.03 2.65
N SER A 51 -6.91 -2.96 3.05
CA SER A 51 -7.07 -4.39 2.86
C SER A 51 -6.54 -5.12 4.11
N PRO A 52 -7.23 -6.15 4.63
CA PRO A 52 -8.51 -6.69 4.16
C PRO A 52 -9.64 -5.70 4.40
N GLN A 53 -10.70 -5.81 3.58
CA GLN A 53 -11.89 -5.00 3.79
C GLN A 53 -12.51 -5.43 5.12
N THR A 54 -12.30 -4.63 6.17
CA THR A 54 -12.95 -4.82 7.45
C THR A 54 -14.40 -4.45 7.25
N ALA A 55 -15.19 -5.39 6.71
CA ALA A 55 -16.63 -5.33 6.85
C ALA A 55 -16.90 -5.15 8.34
N LEU A 56 -17.83 -4.26 8.67
CA LEU A 56 -18.36 -4.02 10.01
C LEU A 56 -19.00 -5.32 10.56
N VAL A 57 -18.20 -6.33 10.85
CA VAL A 57 -18.60 -7.61 11.46
C VAL A 57 -18.24 -7.49 12.94
N ARG A 58 -18.88 -6.57 13.67
CA ARG A 58 -18.79 -6.53 15.16
C ARG A 58 -19.73 -5.56 15.89
N GLU A 59 -20.80 -5.05 15.27
CA GLU A 59 -21.74 -4.15 15.99
C GLU A 59 -23.12 -4.75 16.32
N LYS A 60 -23.31 -6.08 16.22
CA LYS A 60 -24.59 -6.74 16.60
C LYS A 60 -24.48 -7.92 17.58
N ILE A 61 -23.33 -8.13 18.23
CA ILE A 61 -23.18 -9.16 19.28
C ILE A 61 -22.74 -8.51 20.59
N SER A 62 -23.53 -7.58 21.12
CA SER A 62 -23.42 -7.13 22.52
C SER A 62 -24.70 -6.44 23.03
N ARG A 63 -25.86 -6.80 22.46
CA ARG A 63 -27.18 -6.47 23.01
C ARG A 63 -27.95 -7.77 23.22
N THR A 64 -27.45 -8.59 24.13
CA THR A 64 -28.22 -9.62 24.84
C THR A 64 -27.93 -9.45 26.31
#